data_AF-A0A0L0FID8-F1
#
_entry.id   AF-A0A0L0FID8-F1
#
_cell.length_a   1.000
_cell.length_b   1.000
_cell.length_c   1.000
_cell.angle_alpha   90.00
_cell.angle_beta   90.00
_cell.angle_gamma   90.00
#
_symmetry.space_group_name_H-M   'P 1'
#
loop_
_entity.id
_entity.type
_entity.pdbx_description
1 polymer ?
#
loop_
_entity_poly.entity_id
_entity_poly.type
_entity_poly.pdbx_seq_one_letter_code
_entity_poly.pdbx_strand_id
1 'polypeptide(L)'
;ERKFNYARLDGSTSQQKRVAILESFSSEKGNIPGSPDVLIMSLRAGGVGLNLTEANHVFILDQWWNYYLELQCMDRVHRIGQKR
;
A
#
# COMPACT_ATOMS: atom_id res chain seq x y z
N GLU A 1 -2.06 -1.88 24.63
CA GLU A 1 -2.50 -1.65 23.23
C GLU A 1 -1.28 -1.29 22.39
N ARG A 2 -1.04 -1.98 21.26
CA ARG A 2 0.07 -1.63 20.34
C ARG A 2 -0.41 -0.51 19.41
N LYS A 3 0.31 0.60 19.37
CA LYS A 3 0.07 1.69 18.41
C LYS A 3 0.88 1.43 17.16
N PHE A 4 0.21 1.35 16.01
CA PHE A 4 0.85 1.27 14.70
C PHE A 4 0.71 2.61 13.99
N ASN A 5 1.79 3.06 13.36
CA ASN A 5 1.71 4.20 12.46
C ASN A 5 1.14 3.70 11.13
N TYR A 6 0.17 4.42 10.58
CA TYR A 6 -0.47 4.03 9.33
C TYR A 6 -0.60 5.21 8.38
N ALA A 7 -0.57 4.90 7.09
CA ALA A 7 -0.94 5.82 6.03
C ALA A 7 -2.23 5.34 5.36
N ARG A 8 -2.98 6.27 4.76
CA ARG A 8 -4.25 5.98 4.08
C ARG A 8 -4.20 6.49 2.64
N LEU A 9 -4.57 5.64 1.69
CA LEU A 9 -4.63 5.97 0.27
C LEU A 9 -5.97 5.52 -0.33
N ASP A 10 -6.79 6.49 -0.73
CA ASP A 10 -8.08 6.24 -1.35
C ASP A 10 -8.39 7.23 -2.48
N GLY A 11 -9.62 7.15 -3.02
CA GLY A 11 -10.08 8.02 -4.11
C GLY A 11 -10.15 9.52 -3.77
N SER A 12 -10.14 9.89 -2.48
CA SER A 12 -10.13 11.30 -2.04
C SER A 12 -8.73 11.90 -1.94
N THR A 13 -7.70 11.05 -2.06
CA THR A 13 -6.30 11.47 -1.94
C THR A 13 -5.83 12.11 -3.24
N SER A 14 -5.39 13.37 -3.18
CA SER A 14 -4.83 14.08 -4.34
C SER A 14 -3.55 13.43 -4.84
N GLN A 15 -3.21 13.67 -6.11
CA GLN A 15 -2.01 13.08 -6.72
C GLN A 15 -0.72 13.44 -5.96
N GLN A 16 -0.57 14.71 -5.54
CA GLN A 16 0.57 15.16 -4.75
C GLN A 16 0.67 14.43 -3.40
N LYS A 17 -0.47 14.31 -2.69
CA LYS A 17 -0.52 13.57 -1.40
C LYS A 17 -0.21 12.08 -1.58
N ARG A 18 -0.66 11.50 -2.70
CA ARG A 18 -0.40 10.09 -3.01
C ARG A 18 1.10 9.81 -3.11
N VAL A 19 1.84 10.66 -3.83
CA VAL A 19 3.30 10.54 -3.94
C VAL A 19 3.95 10.65 -2.57
N ALA A 20 3.57 11.65 -1.77
CA ALA A 20 4.12 11.84 -0.43
C ALA A 20 3.85 10.64 0.52
N ILE A 21 2.68 10.01 0.42
CA ILE A 21 2.33 8.80 1.18
C ILE A 21 3.16 7.60 0.75
N LEU A 22 3.36 7.41 -0.55
CA LEU A 22 4.18 6.30 -1.07
C LEU A 22 5.65 6.48 -0.66
N GLU A 23 6.15 7.72 -0.72
CA GLU A 23 7.51 8.04 -0.27
C GLU A 23 7.68 7.82 1.23
N SER A 24 6.67 8.16 2.05
CA SER A 24 6.77 7.94 3.51
C SER A 24 6.69 6.46 3.89
N PHE A 25 6.05 5.64 3.06
CA PHE A 25 5.94 4.19 3.25
C PHE A 25 7.14 3.39 2.71
N SER A 26 8.03 4.00 1.92
CA SER A 26 9.21 3.29 1.38
C SER A 26 10.25 2.93 2.44
N SER A 27 10.97 1.83 2.24
CA SER A 27 11.93 1.27 3.20
C SER A 27 13.12 2.18 3.55
N GLU A 28 13.44 3.16 2.70
CA GLU A 28 14.40 4.21 3.04
C GLU A 28 13.93 5.04 4.25
N LYS A 29 12.61 5.27 4.36
CA LYS A 29 11.99 6.00 5.47
C LYS A 29 11.36 5.09 6.51
N GLY A 30 11.09 3.82 6.20
CA GLY A 30 10.50 2.82 7.10
C GLY A 30 11.31 2.52 8.37
N ASN A 31 12.61 2.82 8.38
CA ASN A 31 13.47 2.70 9.57
C ASN A 31 13.54 3.98 10.42
N ILE A 32 12.82 5.05 10.02
CA ILE A 32 12.78 6.32 10.74
C ILE A 32 11.65 6.26 11.78
N PRO A 33 11.90 6.66 13.04
CA PRO A 33 10.83 6.78 14.03
C PRO A 33 9.68 7.67 13.51
N GLY A 34 8.49 7.10 13.37
CA GLY A 34 7.29 7.80 12.89
C GLY A 34 6.87 7.49 11.45
N SER A 35 7.62 6.68 10.71
CA SER A 35 7.16 6.15 9.42
C SER A 35 5.97 5.19 9.60
N PRO A 36 5.04 5.13 8.62
CA PRO A 36 3.93 4.21 8.64
C PRO A 36 4.40 2.76 8.42
N ASP A 37 4.02 1.87 9.34
CA ASP A 37 4.21 0.42 9.21
C ASP A 37 3.09 -0.23 8.37
N VAL A 38 1.94 0.46 8.27
CA VAL A 38 0.73 -0.06 7.62
C VAL A 38 0.23 0.93 6.58
N LEU A 39 -0.04 0.45 5.37
CA LEU A 39 -0.74 1.21 4.34
C LEU A 39 -2.17 0.69 4.20
N ILE A 40 -3.15 1.52 4.56
CA ILE A 40 -4.57 1.25 4.34
C ILE A 40 -4.96 1.81 2.99
N MET A 41 -5.48 0.97 2.10
CA MET A 41 -5.94 1.43 0.81
C MET A 41 -7.27 0.83 0.38
N SER A 42 -8.03 1.61 -0.40
CA SER A 42 -9.19 1.08 -1.10
C SER A 42 -8.77 0.23 -2.30
N LEU A 43 -9.47 -0.88 -2.58
CA LEU A 43 -9.27 -1.72 -3.76
C LEU A 43 -9.22 -0.93 -5.08
N ARG A 44 -10.12 0.04 -5.24
CA ARG A 44 -10.13 0.92 -6.43
C ARG A 44 -8.85 1.72 -6.58
N ALA A 45 -8.24 2.16 -5.49
CA ALA A 45 -6.98 2.90 -5.51
C ALA A 45 -5.75 1.98 -5.67
N GLY A 46 -5.84 0.72 -5.23
CA GLY A 46 -4.81 -0.30 -5.47
C GLY A 46 -4.74 -0.78 -6.92
N GLY A 47 -5.88 -0.79 -7.64
CA GLY A 47 -5.94 -1.22 -9.04
C GLY A 47 -5.26 -0.28 -10.04
N VAL A 48 -4.84 0.92 -9.61
CA VAL A 48 -4.33 1.96 -10.52
C VAL A 48 -2.83 2.19 -10.37
N GLY A 49 -2.01 1.51 -11.17
CA GLY A 49 -0.67 1.98 -11.54
C GLY A 49 0.37 2.20 -10.42
N LEU A 50 0.13 1.74 -9.18
CA LEU A 50 1.07 1.93 -8.08
C LEU A 50 2.16 0.86 -8.08
N ASN A 51 3.31 1.19 -7.48
CA ASN A 51 4.36 0.25 -7.13
C ASN A 51 4.45 0.16 -5.61
N LEU A 52 4.18 -1.01 -5.03
CA LEU A 52 4.06 -1.22 -3.58
C LEU A 52 5.05 -2.30 -3.10
N THR A 53 6.23 -2.36 -3.71
CA THR A 53 7.31 -3.35 -3.45
C THR A 53 7.92 -3.28 -2.05
N GLU A 54 7.44 -2.37 -1.23
CA GLU A 54 7.90 -2.14 0.14
C GLU A 54 7.09 -2.96 1.14
N ALA A 55 5.86 -3.30 0.77
CA ALA A 55 5.02 -4.20 1.55
C ALA A 55 5.37 -5.65 1.23
N ASN A 56 5.35 -6.50 2.26
CA ASN A 56 5.55 -7.94 2.18
C ASN A 56 4.31 -8.75 2.58
N HIS A 57 3.33 -8.11 3.22
CA HIS A 57 2.08 -8.72 3.63
C HIS A 57 0.90 -7.95 3.07
N VAL A 58 -0.07 -8.68 2.54
CA VAL A 58 -1.33 -8.14 2.01
C VAL A 58 -2.49 -8.75 2.75
N PHE A 59 -3.35 -7.89 3.30
CA PHE A 59 -4.59 -8.28 3.94
C PHE A 59 -5.75 -7.72 3.11
N ILE A 60 -6.58 -8.60 2.57
CA ILE A 60 -7.86 -8.21 1.96
C ILE A 60 -8.93 -8.30 3.05
N LEU A 61 -9.55 -7.16 3.35
CA LEU A 61 -10.55 -7.05 4.42
C LEU A 61 -11.98 -7.25 3.88
N ASP A 62 -12.19 -6.97 2.60
CA ASP A 62 -13.48 -7.05 1.91
C ASP A 62 -13.31 -7.66 0.50
N GLN A 63 -14.18 -8.60 0.16
CA GLN A 63 -14.20 -9.21 -1.18
C GLN A 63 -14.94 -8.31 -2.16
N TRP A 64 -14.42 -8.21 -3.38
CA TRP A 64 -15.01 -7.48 -4.50
C TRP A 64 -15.61 -8.44 -5.53
N TRP A 65 -16.65 -8.00 -6.24
CA TRP A 65 -17.33 -8.83 -7.25
C TRP A 65 -16.41 -9.23 -8.43
N ASN A 66 -15.35 -8.46 -8.66
CA ASN A 66 -14.36 -8.70 -9.70
C ASN A 66 -13.03 -9.14 -9.09
N TYR A 67 -12.82 -10.46 -9.08
CA TYR A 67 -11.60 -11.12 -8.60
C TYR A 67 -10.31 -10.61 -9.27
N TYR A 68 -10.35 -10.27 -10.55
CA TYR A 68 -9.16 -9.80 -11.26
C TYR A 68 -8.64 -8.47 -10.72
N LEU A 69 -9.52 -7.65 -10.14
CA LEU A 69 -9.12 -6.39 -9.53
C LEU A 69 -8.36 -6.61 -8.22
N GLU A 70 -8.75 -7.62 -7.44
CA GLU A 70 -8.01 -8.03 -6.23
C GLU A 70 -6.63 -8.56 -6.59
N LEU A 71 -6.55 -9.49 -7.55
CA LEU A 71 -5.28 -10.02 -8.04
C LEU A 71 -4.34 -8.91 -8.52
N GLN A 72 -4.88 -7.97 -9.31
CA GLN A 72 -4.09 -6.85 -9.80
C GLN A 72 -3.54 -5.99 -8.66
N CYS A 73 -4.29 -5.83 -7.55
CA CYS A 73 -3.81 -5.13 -6.37
C CYS A 73 -2.69 -5.92 -5.68
N MET A 74 -2.84 -7.25 -5.52
CA MET A 74 -1.81 -8.11 -4.93
C MET A 74 -0.51 -8.08 -5.74
N ASP A 75 -0.61 -8.12 -7.07
CA ASP A 75 0.53 -8.03 -8.00
C ASP A 75 1.27 -6.68 -7.94
N ARG A 76 0.70 -5.66 -7.30
CA ARG A 76 1.42 -4.39 -7.03
C ARG A 76 2.40 -4.52 -5.88
N VAL A 77 2.08 -5.41 -4.94
CA VAL A 77 2.88 -5.68 -3.75
C VAL A 77 3.92 -6.76 -4.05
N HIS A 78 3.52 -7.84 -4.72
CA HIS A 78 4.44 -8.89 -5.12
C HIS A 78 5.11 -8.57 -6.46
N ARG A 79 6.44 -8.36 -6.46
CA ARG A 79 7.24 -8.23 -7.69
C ARG A 79 8.43 -9.17 -7.73
N ILE A 80 8.84 -9.54 -8.95
CA ILE A 80 10.04 -10.36 -9.19
C ILE A 80 11.28 -9.64 -8.67
N GLY A 81 12.11 -10.35 -7.90
CA GLY A 81 13.36 -9.82 -7.34
C GLY A 81 13.22 -9.15 -5.97
N GLN A 82 12.01 -9.07 -5.43
CA GLN A 82 11.78 -8.60 -4.07
C GLN A 82 12.30 -9.65 -3.07
N LYS A 83 13.07 -9.20 -2.06
CA LYS A 83 13.71 -10.09 -1.08
C LYS A 83 12.82 -10.42 0.13
N ARG A 84 11.71 -9.71 0.27
CA ARG A 84 10.70 -9.84 1.33
C ARG A 84 9.35 -9.45 0.78
#